data_AF-A0A2R4X1R3-F1
#
_entry.id   AF-A0A2R4X1R3-F1
#
_cell.length_a   1.000
_cell.length_b   1.000
_cell.length_c   1.000
_cell.angle_alpha   90.00
_cell.angle_beta   90.00
_cell.angle_gamma   90.00
#
_symmetry.space_group_name_H-M   'P 1'
#
loop_
_entity.id
_entity.type
_entity.pdbx_description
1 polymer ?
#
loop_
_entity_poly.entity_id
_entity_poly.type
_entity_poly.pdbx_seq_one_letter_code
_entity_poly.pdbx_strand_id
1 'polypeptide(L)'
;MNSEYTVERATNAVERYRHRIDQSVTAGRIELLLWGAVLAGLVADMATTTVGLEAGLTEGNPLMRWGISVWGPAALVGLKVPIVAVAVGLRLYRVDFGYAAALGLAVLWNVVAAINVVAMV
;
A
#
# COMPACT_ATOMS: atom_id res chain seq x y z
N MET A 1 20.15 -36.66 35.01
CA MET A 1 19.63 -35.53 34.21
C MET A 1 18.22 -35.23 34.71
N ASN A 2 17.97 -34.01 35.23
CA ASN A 2 16.79 -33.72 36.04
C ASN A 2 15.53 -33.53 35.16
N SER A 3 14.41 -34.15 35.52
CA SER A 3 13.16 -34.09 34.75
C SER A 3 12.59 -32.67 34.68
N GLU A 4 12.77 -31.89 35.74
CA GLU A 4 12.39 -30.47 35.85
C GLU A 4 13.05 -29.59 34.76
N TYR A 5 14.36 -29.77 34.53
CA TYR A 5 15.11 -29.03 33.51
C TYR A 5 14.59 -29.30 32.09
N THR A 6 14.08 -30.52 31.85
CA THR A 6 13.56 -30.92 30.55
C THR A 6 12.20 -30.28 30.28
N VAL A 7 11.35 -30.19 31.30
CA VAL A 7 10.04 -29.54 31.24
C VAL A 7 10.18 -28.04 31.03
N GLU A 8 11.04 -27.37 31.81
CA GLU A 8 11.29 -25.93 31.67
C GLU A 8 11.79 -25.56 30.27
N ARG A 9 12.71 -26.36 29.72
CA ARG A 9 13.22 -26.14 28.35
C ARG A 9 12.13 -26.31 27.29
N ALA A 10 11.24 -27.29 27.47
CA ALA A 10 10.12 -27.52 26.56
C ALA A 10 9.13 -26.35 26.60
N THR A 11 8.76 -25.87 27.79
CA THR A 11 7.85 -24.72 27.96
C THR A 11 8.44 -23.45 27.34
N ASN A 12 9.71 -23.14 27.63
CA ASN A 12 10.41 -21.98 27.06
C ASN A 12 10.55 -22.07 25.53
N ALA A 13 10.60 -23.28 24.96
CA ALA A 13 10.59 -23.46 23.51
C ALA A 13 9.20 -23.16 22.93
N VAL A 14 8.13 -23.70 23.54
CA VAL A 14 6.75 -23.48 23.11
C VAL A 14 6.36 -22.01 23.19
N GLU A 15 6.69 -21.30 24.26
CA GLU A 15 6.39 -19.87 24.41
C GLU A 15 7.09 -19.03 23.34
N ARG A 16 8.37 -19.31 23.05
CA ARG A 16 9.09 -18.64 21.97
C ARG A 16 8.46 -18.90 20.60
N TYR A 17 8.00 -20.12 20.34
CA TYR A 17 7.29 -20.43 19.10
C TYR A 17 5.97 -19.67 19.01
N ARG A 18 5.17 -19.68 20.08
CA ARG A 18 3.91 -18.95 20.14
C ARG A 18 4.11 -17.46 19.90
N HIS A 19 5.09 -16.84 20.57
CA HIS A 19 5.41 -15.43 20.39
C HIS A 19 5.78 -15.08 18.94
N ARG A 20 6.59 -15.92 18.28
CA ARG A 20 6.94 -15.72 16.85
C ARG A 20 5.73 -15.85 15.93
N ILE A 21 4.84 -16.82 16.19
CA ILE A 21 3.62 -17.00 15.41
C ILE A 21 2.73 -15.76 15.56
N ASP A 22 2.48 -15.32 16.79
CA ASP A 22 1.64 -14.14 17.07
C ASP A 22 2.20 -12.87 16.40
N GLN A 23 3.53 -12.68 16.44
CA GLN A 23 4.20 -11.59 15.74
C GLN A 23 4.03 -11.69 14.21
N SER A 24 4.22 -12.88 13.64
CA SER A 24 4.08 -13.09 12.19
C SER A 24 2.64 -12.87 11.69
N VAL A 25 1.64 -13.31 12.46
CA VAL A 25 0.22 -13.09 12.16
C VAL A 25 -0.13 -11.62 12.23
N THR A 26 0.36 -10.91 13.25
CA THR A 26 0.14 -9.47 13.42
C THR A 26 0.76 -8.69 12.27
N ALA A 27 2.00 -9.00 11.93
CA ALA A 27 2.69 -8.37 10.80
C ALA A 27 1.92 -8.60 9.50
N GLY A 28 1.48 -9.83 9.22
CA GLY A 28 0.69 -10.12 8.00
C GLY A 28 -0.61 -9.31 7.91
N ARG A 29 -1.30 -9.10 9.04
CA ARG A 29 -2.52 -8.28 9.09
C ARG A 29 -2.25 -6.80 8.83
N ILE A 30 -1.22 -6.23 9.45
CA ILE A 30 -0.83 -4.83 9.22
C ILE A 30 -0.52 -4.62 7.74
N GLU A 31 0.17 -5.58 7.13
CA GLU A 31 0.51 -5.48 5.73
C GLU A 31 -0.70 -5.48 4.81
N LEU A 32 -1.65 -6.38 5.08
CA LEU A 32 -2.91 -6.43 4.35
C LEU A 32 -3.68 -5.10 4.45
N LEU A 33 -3.70 -4.50 5.63
CA LEU A 33 -4.30 -3.18 5.85
C LEU A 33 -3.60 -2.08 5.05
N LEU A 34 -2.26 -2.10 4.99
CA LEU A 34 -1.49 -1.15 4.20
C LEU A 34 -1.79 -1.28 2.70
N TRP A 35 -1.85 -2.51 2.17
CA TRP A 35 -2.26 -2.75 0.79
C TRP A 35 -3.71 -2.33 0.53
N GLY A 36 -4.60 -2.52 1.50
CA GLY A 36 -5.96 -1.99 1.46
C GLY A 36 -5.98 -0.45 1.37
N ALA A 37 -5.17 0.23 2.17
CA ALA A 37 -5.05 1.69 2.15
C ALA A 37 -4.42 2.21 0.85
N VAL A 38 -3.48 1.46 0.27
CA VAL A 38 -2.92 1.72 -1.06
C VAL A 38 -4.03 1.69 -2.11
N LEU A 39 -4.85 0.63 -2.14
CA LEU A 39 -5.96 0.50 -3.08
C LEU A 39 -7.02 1.59 -2.88
N ALA A 40 -7.35 1.92 -1.63
CA ALA A 40 -8.28 2.99 -1.31
C ALA A 40 -7.77 4.36 -1.80
N GLY A 41 -6.51 4.68 -1.53
CA GLY A 41 -5.87 5.90 -2.01
C GLY A 41 -5.83 5.98 -3.54
N LEU A 42 -5.55 4.85 -4.20
CA LEU A 42 -5.57 4.74 -5.66
C LEU A 42 -6.95 5.08 -6.25
N VAL A 43 -8.01 4.49 -5.68
CA VAL A 43 -9.39 4.72 -6.11
C VAL A 43 -9.81 6.16 -5.84
N ALA A 44 -9.50 6.69 -4.65
CA ALA A 44 -9.80 8.06 -4.28
C ALA A 44 -9.09 9.08 -5.19
N ASP A 45 -7.81 8.84 -5.51
CA ASP A 45 -7.05 9.69 -6.42
C ASP A 45 -7.65 9.66 -7.83
N MET A 46 -8.00 8.48 -8.36
CA MET A 46 -8.68 8.39 -9.67
C MET A 46 -10.04 9.10 -9.68
N ALA A 47 -10.85 8.92 -8.63
CA ALA A 47 -12.16 9.54 -8.53
C ALA A 47 -12.05 11.06 -8.46
N THR A 48 -11.19 11.59 -7.58
CA THR A 48 -10.98 13.04 -7.42
C THR A 48 -10.44 13.69 -8.70
N THR A 49 -9.48 13.06 -9.38
CA THR A 49 -9.01 13.57 -10.68
C THR A 49 -10.12 13.55 -11.73
N THR A 50 -10.92 12.47 -11.81
CA THR A 50 -12.00 12.37 -12.80
C THR A 50 -13.07 13.43 -12.56
N VAL A 51 -13.53 13.59 -11.31
CA VAL A 51 -14.54 14.60 -10.97
C VAL A 51 -13.99 16.01 -11.14
N GLY A 52 -12.71 16.24 -10.83
CA GLY A 52 -12.06 17.53 -11.07
C GLY A 52 -12.04 17.89 -12.57
N LEU A 53 -11.70 16.94 -13.43
CA LEU A 53 -11.75 17.12 -14.88
C LEU A 53 -13.17 17.38 -15.41
N GLU A 54 -14.17 16.66 -14.90
CA GLU A 54 -15.59 16.88 -15.23
C GLU A 54 -16.09 18.25 -14.77
N ALA A 55 -15.56 18.76 -13.64
CA ALA A 55 -15.84 20.11 -13.13
C ALA A 55 -15.11 21.22 -13.90
N GLY A 56 -14.33 20.90 -14.93
CA GLY A 56 -13.60 21.85 -15.77
C GLY A 56 -12.24 22.29 -15.22
N LEU A 57 -11.76 21.66 -14.14
CA LEU A 57 -10.39 21.89 -13.67
C LEU A 57 -9.41 21.33 -14.71
N THR A 58 -8.39 22.12 -15.03
CA THR A 58 -7.39 21.70 -16.01
C THR A 58 -6.26 20.97 -15.31
N GLU A 59 -6.01 19.73 -15.71
CA GLU A 59 -4.87 18.95 -15.23
C GLU A 59 -3.58 19.76 -15.34
N GLY A 60 -2.92 19.99 -14.20
CA GLY A 60 -1.67 20.78 -14.12
C GLY A 60 -0.44 20.01 -14.60
N ASN A 61 -0.51 18.67 -14.60
CA ASN A 61 0.56 17.81 -15.07
C ASN A 61 0.50 17.67 -16.60
N PRO A 62 1.44 18.24 -17.38
CA PRO A 62 1.39 18.22 -18.85
C PRO A 62 1.48 16.80 -19.42
N LEU A 63 2.20 15.88 -18.75
CA LEU A 63 2.29 14.48 -19.15
C LEU A 63 0.94 13.78 -18.98
N MET A 64 0.26 14.06 -17.88
CA MET A 64 -1.05 13.49 -17.57
C MET A 64 -2.15 14.08 -18.46
N ARG A 65 -2.09 15.38 -18.75
CA ARG A 65 -2.96 16.04 -19.73
C ARG A 65 -2.82 15.41 -21.12
N TRP A 66 -1.60 15.17 -21.58
CA TRP A 66 -1.37 14.49 -22.86
C TRP A 66 -1.89 13.05 -22.82
N GLY A 67 -1.62 12.31 -21.76
CA GLY A 67 -2.14 10.97 -21.56
C GLY A 67 -3.66 10.91 -21.65
N ILE A 68 -4.36 11.80 -20.92
CA ILE A 68 -5.83 11.91 -20.94
C ILE A 68 -6.34 12.28 -22.35
N SER A 69 -5.66 13.16 -23.08
CA SER A 69 -6.09 13.52 -24.44
C SER A 69 -6.02 12.36 -25.45
N VAL A 70 -5.16 11.37 -25.21
CA VAL A 70 -4.98 10.22 -26.12
C VAL A 70 -5.77 9.00 -25.65
N TRP A 71 -5.82 8.74 -24.35
CA TRP A 71 -6.36 7.51 -23.76
C TRP A 71 -7.56 7.73 -22.83
N GLY A 72 -8.01 8.97 -22.65
CA GLY A 72 -9.07 9.31 -21.71
C GLY A 72 -8.70 8.98 -20.24
N PRO A 73 -9.69 8.70 -19.38
CA PRO A 73 -9.44 8.35 -17.97
C PRO A 73 -8.52 7.13 -17.77
N ALA A 74 -8.41 6.24 -18.77
CA ALA A 74 -7.52 5.08 -18.72
C ALA A 74 -6.04 5.46 -18.60
N ALA A 75 -5.66 6.69 -18.99
CA ALA A 75 -4.32 7.21 -18.80
C ALA A 75 -3.92 7.28 -17.32
N LEU A 76 -4.88 7.56 -16.42
CA LEU A 76 -4.64 7.62 -14.98
C LEU A 76 -4.24 6.24 -14.44
N VAL A 77 -4.86 5.17 -14.96
CA VAL A 77 -4.53 3.79 -14.62
C VAL A 77 -3.14 3.41 -15.17
N GLY A 78 -2.85 3.82 -16.41
CA GLY A 78 -1.59 3.49 -17.10
C GLY A 78 -0.33 3.95 -16.37
N LEU A 79 -0.38 5.07 -15.65
CA LEU A 79 0.76 5.57 -14.88
C LEU A 79 0.88 4.90 -13.50
N LYS A 80 -0.25 4.48 -12.91
CA LYS A 80 -0.30 3.95 -11.54
C LYS A 80 0.00 2.46 -11.46
N VAL A 81 -0.43 1.68 -12.46
CA VAL A 81 -0.20 0.22 -12.51
C VAL A 81 1.29 -0.16 -12.46
N PRO A 82 2.21 0.49 -13.20
CA PRO A 82 3.64 0.20 -13.11
C PRO A 82 4.21 0.43 -11.71
N ILE A 83 3.75 1.46 -11.00
CA ILE A 83 4.20 1.77 -9.63
C ILE A 83 3.78 0.66 -8.66
N VAL A 84 2.51 0.21 -8.74
CA VAL A 84 2.02 -0.93 -7.95
C VAL A 84 2.81 -2.20 -8.31
N ALA A 85 3.03 -2.46 -9.60
CA ALA A 85 3.75 -3.64 -10.07
C ALA A 85 5.20 -3.67 -9.56
N VAL A 86 5.90 -2.53 -9.57
CA VAL A 86 7.26 -2.42 -9.00
C VAL A 86 7.24 -2.67 -7.49
N ALA A 87 6.28 -2.10 -6.76
CA ALA A 87 6.20 -2.29 -5.31
C ALA A 87 5.86 -3.74 -4.92
N VAL A 88 4.95 -4.38 -5.66
CA VAL A 88 4.64 -5.81 -5.50
C VAL A 88 5.87 -6.65 -5.87
N GLY A 89 6.57 -6.32 -6.96
CA GLY A 89 7.80 -7.00 -7.36
C GLY A 89 8.92 -6.90 -6.31
N LEU A 90 9.11 -5.72 -5.73
CA LEU A 90 10.05 -5.50 -4.63
C LEU A 90 9.68 -6.30 -3.39
N ARG A 91 8.38 -6.38 -3.07
CA ARG A 91 7.89 -7.24 -1.99
C ARG A 91 8.18 -8.72 -2.24
N LEU A 92 7.93 -9.21 -3.45
CA LEU A 92 8.16 -10.60 -3.81
C LEU A 92 9.66 -10.95 -3.82
N TYR A 93 10.52 -10.01 -4.21
CA TYR A 93 11.97 -10.22 -4.26
C TYR A 93 12.67 -10.02 -2.91
N ARG A 94 12.17 -9.11 -2.08
CA ARG A 94 12.67 -8.88 -0.71
C ARG A 94 11.52 -8.69 0.27
N VAL A 95 11.18 -9.77 0.95
CA VAL A 95 10.10 -9.84 1.95
C VAL A 95 10.26 -8.76 3.04
N ASP A 96 11.50 -8.44 3.42
CA ASP A 96 11.80 -7.44 4.45
C ASP A 96 11.40 -5.99 4.08
N PHE A 97 11.32 -5.68 2.78
CA PHE A 97 10.98 -4.32 2.32
C PHE A 97 9.49 -4.14 1.99
N GLY A 98 8.69 -5.21 2.04
CA GLY A 98 7.27 -5.16 1.68
C GLY A 98 6.46 -4.16 2.51
N TYR A 99 6.73 -4.10 3.82
CA TYR A 99 6.09 -3.16 4.74
C TYR A 99 6.40 -1.70 4.43
N ALA A 100 7.68 -1.39 4.20
CA ALA A 100 8.12 -0.03 3.91
C ALA A 100 7.57 0.47 2.56
N ALA A 101 7.54 -0.40 1.55
CA ALA A 101 6.97 -0.08 0.25
C ALA A 101 5.46 0.19 0.32
N ALA A 102 4.71 -0.69 1.01
CA ALA A 102 3.26 -0.52 1.18
C ALA A 102 2.93 0.74 2.01
N LEU A 103 3.67 0.99 3.08
CA LEU A 103 3.52 2.20 3.90
C LEU A 103 3.78 3.47 3.09
N GLY A 104 4.90 3.52 2.36
CA GLY A 104 5.27 4.68 1.55
C GLY A 104 4.21 5.00 0.49
N LEU A 105 3.72 3.97 -0.21
CA LEU A 105 2.64 4.13 -1.19
C LEU A 105 1.32 4.55 -0.56
N ALA A 106 0.94 3.94 0.57
CA ALA A 106 -0.28 4.28 1.27
C ALA A 106 -0.27 5.75 1.68
N VAL A 107 0.80 6.22 2.32
CA VAL A 107 0.95 7.61 2.74
C VAL A 107 0.91 8.54 1.52
N LEU A 108 1.73 8.27 0.51
CA LEU A 108 1.84 9.16 -0.66
C LEU A 108 0.49 9.32 -1.38
N TRP A 109 -0.20 8.22 -1.71
CA TRP A 109 -1.45 8.29 -2.45
C TRP A 109 -2.62 8.86 -1.64
N ASN A 110 -2.71 8.56 -0.33
CA ASN A 110 -3.77 9.14 0.48
C ASN A 110 -3.55 10.65 0.72
N VAL A 111 -2.30 11.11 0.85
CA VAL A 111 -2.00 12.54 0.96
C VAL A 111 -2.35 13.28 -0.34
N VAL A 112 -1.96 12.74 -1.50
CA VAL A 112 -2.30 13.35 -2.79
C VAL A 112 -3.82 13.37 -3.01
N ALA A 113 -4.52 12.27 -2.71
CA ALA A 113 -5.97 12.23 -2.80
C ALA A 113 -6.62 13.28 -1.88
N ALA A 114 -6.15 13.45 -0.65
CA ALA A 114 -6.64 14.47 0.27
C ALA A 114 -6.41 15.89 -0.26
N ILE A 115 -5.24 16.16 -0.85
CA ILE A 115 -4.95 17.44 -1.51
C ILE A 115 -5.93 17.69 -2.66
N ASN A 116 -6.20 16.69 -3.50
CA ASN A 116 -7.16 16.81 -4.60
C ASN A 116 -8.58 17.11 -4.09
N VAL A 117 -9.01 16.47 -3.00
CA VAL A 117 -10.31 16.76 -2.36
C VAL A 117 -10.38 18.21 -1.89
N VAL A 118 -9.34 18.70 -1.20
CA VAL A 118 -9.31 20.09 -0.73
C VAL A 118 -9.31 21.07 -1.90
N ALA A 119 -8.62 20.75 -2.99
CA ALA A 119 -8.58 21.60 -4.19
C ALA A 119 -9.92 21.63 -4.97
N MET A 120 -10.81 20.67 -4.74
CA MET A 120 -12.15 20.61 -5.35
C MET A 120 -13.21 21.41 -4.59
N VAL A 121 -12.95 21.82 -3.35
CA VAL A 121 -13.85 22.64 -2.51
C VAL A 121 -13.50 24.11 -2.64
#